data_AF-A0A7C4LJL1-F1
#
_entry.id   AF-A0A7C4LJL1-F1
#
_cell.length_a   1.000
_cell.length_b   1.000
_cell.length_c   1.000
_cell.angle_alpha   90.00
_cell.angle_beta   90.00
_cell.angle_gamma   90.00
#
_symmetry.space_group_name_H-M   'P 1'
#
loop_
_entity.id
_entity.type
_entity.pdbx_description
1 polymer ?
#
loop_
_entity_poly.entity_id
_entity_poly.type
_entity_poly.pdbx_seq_one_letter_code
_entity_poly.pdbx_strand_id
1 'polypeptide(L)'
;MTRLLHRLLADEAGFIISAELTLVATIAVLALVVGLSEVASSITQELEDVGCAFGSLNQSFQYRGIQGHNGYNTVGSTFLDYEDFCDCDNVGPGDLAGEVVH
;
A
#
# COMPACT_ATOMS: atom_id res chain seq x y z
N MET A 1 34.11 -1.89 -53.27
CA MET A 1 33.16 -1.27 -52.31
C MET A 1 31.75 -1.84 -52.39
N THR A 2 31.25 -2.23 -53.57
CA THR A 2 29.88 -2.78 -53.76
C THR A 2 29.58 -4.10 -53.04
N ARG A 3 30.60 -4.95 -52.79
CA ARG A 3 30.42 -6.23 -52.08
C ARG A 3 30.09 -6.11 -50.60
N LEU A 4 30.58 -5.07 -49.92
CA LEU A 4 30.23 -4.82 -48.51
C LEU A 4 28.80 -4.31 -48.41
N LEU A 5 28.39 -3.41 -49.30
CA LEU A 5 27.02 -2.90 -49.36
C LEU A 5 26.00 -4.01 -49.65
N HIS A 6 26.30 -4.93 -50.58
CA HIS A 6 25.45 -6.10 -50.83
C HIS A 6 25.37 -7.07 -49.65
N ARG A 7 26.44 -7.20 -48.85
CA ARG A 7 26.41 -8.05 -47.65
C ARG A 7 25.60 -7.42 -46.54
N LEU A 8 25.68 -6.11 -46.34
CA LEU A 8 24.86 -5.39 -45.35
C LEU A 8 23.38 -5.35 -45.74
N LEU A 9 23.07 -5.24 -47.03
CA LEU A 9 21.70 -5.29 -47.55
C LEU A 9 21.06 -6.69 -47.55
N ALA A 10 21.88 -7.75 -47.48
CA ALA A 10 21.41 -9.14 -47.44
C ALA A 10 21.57 -9.76 -46.03
N ASP A 11 21.98 -8.96 -45.04
CA ASP A 11 22.15 -9.40 -43.65
C ASP A 11 20.83 -9.24 -42.88
N GLU A 12 19.96 -10.24 -43.02
CA GLU A 12 18.68 -10.33 -42.31
C GLU A 12 18.87 -10.78 -40.84
N ALA A 13 20.02 -11.38 -40.50
CA ALA A 13 20.26 -11.94 -39.17
C ALA A 13 20.47 -10.86 -38.10
N GLY A 14 21.06 -9.70 -38.46
CA GLY A 14 21.26 -8.58 -37.53
C GLY A 14 20.02 -7.72 -37.28
N PHE A 15 19.11 -7.61 -38.26
CA PHE A 15 17.90 -6.80 -38.16
C PHE A 15 16.79 -7.49 -37.34
N ILE A 16 16.62 -8.81 -37.52
CA ILE A 16 15.60 -9.60 -36.82
C ILE A 16 15.89 -9.72 -35.31
N ILE A 17 17.15 -9.93 -34.92
CA ILE A 17 17.51 -10.16 -33.51
C ILE A 17 17.42 -8.88 -32.66
N SER A 18 17.54 -7.69 -33.25
CA SER A 18 17.57 -6.42 -32.50
C SER A 18 16.17 -5.83 -32.25
N ALA A 19 15.25 -5.93 -33.22
CA ALA A 19 13.89 -5.40 -33.08
C ALA A 19 13.06 -6.16 -32.02
N GLU A 20 13.17 -7.48 -31.97
CA GLU A 20 12.41 -8.31 -31.02
C GLU A 20 12.94 -8.15 -29.59
N LEU A 21 14.27 -8.09 -29.41
CA LEU A 21 14.89 -7.89 -28.11
C LEU A 21 14.59 -6.51 -27.53
N THR A 22 14.56 -5.46 -28.36
CA THR A 22 14.22 -4.10 -27.92
C THR A 22 12.74 -3.98 -27.54
N LEU A 23 11.84 -4.67 -28.24
CA LEU A 23 10.43 -4.73 -27.86
C LEU A 23 10.25 -5.39 -26.48
N VAL A 24 10.88 -6.54 -26.26
CA VAL A 24 10.81 -7.24 -24.96
C VAL A 24 11.45 -6.41 -23.85
N ALA A 25 12.61 -5.78 -24.12
CA ALA A 25 13.30 -4.93 -23.14
C ALA A 25 12.45 -3.73 -22.72
N THR A 26 11.75 -3.07 -23.64
CA THR A 26 10.90 -1.92 -23.31
C THR A 26 9.68 -2.34 -22.49
N ILE A 27 9.03 -3.46 -22.82
CA ILE A 27 7.94 -4.03 -22.01
C ILE A 27 8.44 -4.38 -20.61
N ALA A 28 9.63 -5.00 -20.48
CA ALA A 28 10.21 -5.37 -19.20
C ALA A 28 10.52 -4.13 -18.33
N VAL A 29 11.04 -3.05 -18.91
CA VAL A 29 11.30 -1.80 -18.18
C VAL A 29 10.00 -1.16 -17.71
N LEU A 30 8.96 -1.12 -18.56
CA LEU A 30 7.65 -0.57 -18.17
C LEU A 30 7.01 -1.40 -17.05
N ALA A 31 7.07 -2.73 -17.14
CA ALA A 31 6.57 -3.62 -16.11
C ALA A 31 7.32 -3.45 -14.79
N LEU A 32 8.65 -3.24 -14.82
CA LEU A 32 9.45 -3.01 -13.62
C LEU A 32 9.10 -1.67 -12.97
N VAL A 33 8.93 -0.60 -13.75
CA VAL A 33 8.56 0.72 -13.22
C VAL A 33 7.21 0.67 -12.52
N VAL A 34 6.20 0.08 -13.17
CA VAL A 34 4.86 -0.10 -12.56
C VAL A 34 4.97 -1.01 -11.34
N GLY A 35 5.64 -2.15 -11.45
CA GLY A 35 5.79 -3.09 -10.33
C GLY A 35 6.47 -2.49 -9.11
N LEU A 36 7.51 -1.65 -9.30
CA LEU A 36 8.16 -0.96 -8.19
C LEU A 36 7.26 0.12 -7.56
N SER A 37 6.47 0.82 -8.38
CA SER A 37 5.49 1.80 -7.89
C SER A 37 4.42 1.15 -7.02
N GLU A 38 3.89 0.00 -7.44
CA GLU A 38 2.88 -0.74 -6.68
C GLU A 38 3.45 -1.30 -5.37
N VAL A 39 4.68 -1.84 -5.39
CA VAL A 39 5.35 -2.31 -4.16
C VAL A 39 5.57 -1.16 -3.18
N ALA A 40 6.00 0.02 -3.66
CA ALA A 40 6.18 1.19 -2.82
C ALA A 40 4.84 1.63 -2.18
N SER A 41 3.77 1.72 -2.98
CA SER A 41 2.44 2.10 -2.49
C SER A 41 1.88 1.09 -1.49
N SER A 42 2.04 -0.21 -1.75
CA SER A 42 1.59 -1.28 -0.86
C SER A 42 2.32 -1.23 0.47
N ILE A 43 3.65 -1.07 0.49
CA ILE A 43 4.41 -0.96 1.75
C ILE A 43 3.97 0.28 2.54
N THR A 44 3.74 1.41 1.89
CA THR A 44 3.30 2.62 2.59
C THR A 44 1.93 2.46 3.24
N GLN A 45 1.00 1.76 2.58
CA GLN A 45 -0.33 1.48 3.12
C GLN A 45 -0.24 0.53 4.33
N GLU A 46 0.53 -0.54 4.24
CA GLU A 46 0.71 -1.46 5.37
C GLU A 46 1.40 -0.79 6.57
N LEU A 47 2.34 0.14 6.32
CA LEU A 47 2.99 0.90 7.40
C LEU A 47 2.05 1.93 8.05
N GLU A 48 1.10 2.47 7.29
CA GLU A 48 0.02 3.30 7.80
C GLU A 48 -0.85 2.48 8.77
N ASP A 49 -1.30 1.29 8.36
CA ASP A 49 -2.09 0.38 9.19
C ASP A 49 -1.35 -0.07 10.46
N VAL A 50 -0.04 -0.32 10.36
CA VAL A 50 0.79 -0.60 11.54
C VAL A 50 0.86 0.62 12.48
N GLY A 51 1.01 1.83 11.94
CA GLY A 51 1.00 3.07 12.71
C GLY A 51 -0.31 3.26 13.49
N CYS A 52 -1.42 2.94 12.84
CA CYS A 52 -2.76 2.94 13.39
C CYS A 52 -2.93 1.91 14.51
N ALA A 53 -2.46 0.68 14.29
CA ALA A 53 -2.44 -0.34 15.31
C ALA A 53 -1.64 0.12 16.54
N PHE A 54 -0.48 0.74 16.35
CA PHE A 54 0.30 1.31 17.46
C PHE A 54 -0.39 2.48 18.18
N GLY A 55 -1.09 3.35 17.45
CA GLY A 55 -1.91 4.42 18.04
C GLY A 55 -3.05 3.87 18.90
N SER A 56 -3.71 2.81 18.43
CA SER A 56 -4.82 2.15 19.15
C SER A 56 -4.39 1.45 20.45
N LEU A 57 -3.14 0.96 20.52
CA LEU A 57 -2.60 0.28 21.71
C LEU A 57 -2.49 1.20 22.94
N ASN A 58 -2.55 2.52 22.77
CA ASN A 58 -2.52 3.47 23.89
C ASN A 58 -3.65 4.50 23.83
N GLN A 59 -4.90 4.02 23.77
CA GLN A 59 -6.07 4.84 24.12
C GLN A 59 -7.10 4.17 25.04
N SER A 60 -7.03 2.86 25.23
CA SER A 60 -8.08 2.11 25.95
C SER A 60 -7.83 1.89 27.44
N PHE A 61 -7.06 2.75 28.12
CA PHE A 61 -7.00 2.71 29.59
C PHE A 61 -8.28 3.29 30.20
N GLN A 62 -9.36 2.50 30.18
CA GLN A 62 -10.60 2.82 30.89
C GLN A 62 -10.51 2.30 32.33
N TYR A 63 -10.31 3.20 33.30
CA TYR A 63 -10.51 2.86 34.71
C TYR A 63 -12.00 3.02 35.07
N ARG A 64 -12.71 1.91 35.24
CA ARG A 64 -14.10 1.93 35.73
C ARG A 64 -14.10 2.20 37.23
N GLY A 65 -14.68 3.32 37.65
CA GLY A 65 -14.92 3.60 39.06
C GLY A 65 -15.90 2.61 39.70
N ILE A 66 -15.81 2.44 41.02
CA ILE A 66 -16.69 1.57 41.80
C ILE A 66 -18.13 2.10 41.78
N GLN A 67 -19.07 1.25 41.36
CA GLN A 67 -20.51 1.53 41.41
C GLN A 67 -21.18 0.60 42.42
N GLY A 68 -21.71 1.16 43.51
CA GLY A 68 -22.36 0.43 44.59
C GLY A 68 -23.62 1.16 45.07
N HIS A 69 -24.60 0.40 45.57
CA HIS A 69 -25.98 0.82 45.85
C HIS A 69 -26.13 1.95 46.92
N ASN A 70 -25.05 2.39 47.56
CA ASN A 70 -25.01 3.51 48.52
C ASN A 70 -23.76 4.41 48.36
N GLY A 71 -23.05 4.33 47.24
CA GLY A 71 -21.81 5.07 47.01
C GLY A 71 -21.93 6.09 45.87
N TYR A 72 -21.45 7.31 46.10
CA TYR A 72 -21.31 8.34 45.06
C TYR A 72 -20.48 7.80 43.89
N ASN A 73 -20.98 7.96 42.67
CA ASN A 73 -20.35 7.52 41.43
C ASN A 73 -18.95 8.16 41.32
N THR A 74 -17.89 7.39 41.59
CA THR A 74 -16.53 7.89 41.44
C THR A 74 -16.23 7.91 39.94
N VAL A 75 -16.09 9.11 39.38
CA VAL A 75 -15.89 9.32 37.95
C VAL A 75 -14.59 8.63 37.52
N GLY A 76 -14.71 7.58 36.70
CA GLY A 76 -13.59 7.02 35.98
C GLY A 76 -13.14 7.96 34.87
N SER A 77 -11.86 7.97 34.50
CA SER A 77 -11.41 8.68 33.30
C SER A 77 -11.75 7.85 32.06
N THR A 78 -12.42 8.48 31.11
CA THR A 78 -12.61 7.97 29.74
C THR A 78 -11.87 8.92 28.82
N PHE A 79 -10.97 8.40 28.00
CA PHE A 79 -10.43 9.12 26.85
C PHE A 79 -11.42 8.90 25.71
N LEU A 80 -12.01 9.99 25.23
CA LEU A 80 -12.76 10.05 23.98
C LEU A 80 -11.84 10.81 23.04
N ASP A 81 -11.14 10.12 22.15
CA ASP A 81 -10.72 10.80 20.93
C ASP A 81 -11.96 11.04 20.07
N TYR A 82 -11.87 12.07 19.25
CA TYR A 82 -12.87 12.38 18.26
C TYR A 82 -12.15 12.12 16.95
N GLU A 83 -12.68 11.20 16.12
CA GLU A 83 -12.10 10.91 14.80
C GLU A 83 -11.71 12.24 14.12
N ASP A 84 -10.41 12.48 14.02
CA ASP A 84 -9.87 13.59 13.28
C ASP A 84 -9.33 13.12 11.93
N PHE A 85 -9.01 14.07 11.04
CA PHE A 85 -8.59 13.78 9.67
C PHE A 85 -7.35 12.86 9.57
N CYS A 86 -6.65 12.62 10.69
CA CYS A 86 -5.48 11.77 10.80
C CYS A 86 -5.74 10.44 11.55
N ASP A 87 -6.97 10.19 12.00
CA ASP A 87 -7.36 8.89 12.51
C ASP A 87 -7.67 7.95 11.34
N CYS A 88 -7.25 6.71 11.51
CA CYS A 88 -7.04 5.70 10.48
C CYS A 88 -8.29 5.20 9.77
N ASP A 89 -9.42 5.83 10.04
CA ASP A 89 -10.70 5.52 9.45
C ASP A 89 -10.95 6.48 8.27
N ASN A 90 -10.29 6.19 7.15
CA ASN A 90 -10.90 6.47 5.83
C ASN A 90 -12.06 5.49 5.58
N VAL A 91 -12.89 5.24 6.58
CA VAL A 91 -14.09 4.39 6.49
C VAL A 91 -15.09 5.20 5.67
N GLY A 92 -15.01 5.04 4.35
CA GLY A 92 -16.12 5.39 3.47
C GLY A 92 -17.38 4.69 3.99
N PRO A 93 -18.59 5.24 3.74
CA PRO A 93 -19.87 4.72 4.25
C PRO A 93 -20.24 3.33 3.68
N GLY A 94 -19.41 2.32 3.97
CA GLY A 94 -19.36 0.98 3.38
C GLY A 94 -18.34 0.05 4.07
N ASP A 95 -17.31 0.57 4.76
CA ASP A 95 -16.29 -0.28 5.43
C ASP A 95 -16.73 -0.84 6.80
N LEU A 96 -17.88 -0.43 7.32
CA LEU A 96 -18.48 -1.01 8.54
C LEU A 96 -19.05 -2.43 8.34
N ALA A 97 -18.92 -3.02 7.16
CA ALA A 97 -19.42 -4.35 6.85
C ALA A 97 -18.53 -5.08 5.84
N GLY A 98 -17.27 -5.43 6.18
CA GLY A 98 -16.49 -6.15 5.19
C GLY A 98 -15.19 -6.87 5.52
N GLU A 99 -14.50 -6.64 6.64
CA GLU A 99 -13.27 -7.40 6.89
C GLU A 99 -13.52 -8.65 7.73
N VAL A 100 -14.00 -9.70 7.06
CA VAL A 100 -13.81 -11.07 7.54
C VAL A 100 -12.37 -11.45 7.22
N VAL A 101 -11.49 -11.22 8.19
CA VAL A 101 -10.13 -11.74 8.21
C VAL A 101 -10.20 -13.26 8.04
N HIS A 102 -9.60 -13.76 6.96
CA HIS A 102 -9.34 -15.18 6.75
C HIS A 102 -8.09 -15.63 7.53
#